data_AF-I3CJT0-F1
#
_entry.id   AF-I3CJT0-F1
#
_cell.length_a   1.000
_cell.length_b   1.000
_cell.length_c   1.000
_cell.angle_alpha   90.00
_cell.angle_beta   90.00
_cell.angle_gamma   90.00
#
_symmetry.space_group_name_H-M   'P 1'
#
loop_
_entity.id
_entity.type
_entity.pdbx_description
1 polymer ?
#
loop_
_entity_poly.entity_id
_entity_poly.type
_entity_poly.pdbx_seq_one_letter_code
_entity_poly.pdbx_strand_id
1 'polypeptide(L)'
;MKTKTFIKMTTVALLVSSSVASAIELTDYVTPDSFYQQSYLSGSFNLNSGNQDQTSYNGSFSGSYDMTYSTLPFVWDVAVDGRTDFERGGESDASTDKSYDFFASTTADKYFNDNSLLFGFGSADLGYRRLLGADEADDPYAKLGVGVGYGRIYNATPLAKAIRVVEDLVKYQVLSKEPSTKGYMELASVIDRESEFISKYSLKEYKKYWVEAMEDILRRDGVLKTESLGALGVIRIQEILFDERVNKREHGWVVRGGVGYIASNYDGSDSDPSLDVIFEYGLPIGLQWQLIERAEYSTILGGDVGHRFRNILSLTYEITDAIDWENEWELDYLKPTDTPPDNIISNTLASTLRYYLTNRLSADLTLELRDIEDDIDGNGNDDTEKSVLFGITYRLN
;
A
#
# COMPACT_ATOMS: atom_id res chain seq x y z
N MET A 1 2.91 -27.37 -34.82
CA MET A 1 3.44 -25.99 -34.93
C MET A 1 2.26 -25.05 -34.70
N LYS A 2 1.89 -24.84 -33.43
CA LYS A 2 0.86 -23.88 -33.04
C LYS A 2 1.52 -22.51 -32.93
N THR A 3 0.90 -21.52 -33.55
CA THR A 3 1.37 -20.14 -33.67
C THR A 3 1.46 -19.53 -32.27
N LYS A 4 2.65 -19.11 -31.84
CA LYS A 4 2.84 -18.34 -30.60
C LYS A 4 2.05 -17.04 -30.70
N THR A 5 1.05 -16.88 -29.86
CA THR A 5 0.30 -15.63 -29.73
C THR A 5 1.25 -14.60 -29.15
N PHE A 6 1.68 -13.64 -29.97
CA PHE A 6 2.42 -12.48 -29.50
C PHE A 6 1.53 -11.70 -28.54
N ILE A 7 1.91 -11.69 -27.27
CA ILE A 7 1.32 -10.87 -26.21
C ILE A 7 1.24 -9.42 -26.71
N LYS A 8 0.01 -8.91 -26.86
CA LYS A 8 -0.21 -7.49 -27.11
C LYS A 8 -0.02 -6.78 -25.78
N MET A 9 1.19 -6.25 -25.56
CA MET A 9 1.44 -5.24 -24.54
C MET A 9 0.43 -4.11 -24.73
N THR A 10 -0.54 -4.01 -23.82
CA THR A 10 -1.46 -2.88 -23.77
C THR A 10 -0.69 -1.72 -23.16
N THR A 11 -0.06 -0.89 -24.00
CA THR A 11 0.58 0.34 -23.57
C THR A 11 -0.50 1.33 -23.13
N VAL A 12 -0.73 1.44 -21.82
CA VAL A 12 -1.54 2.52 -21.25
C VAL A 12 -0.68 3.79 -21.28
N ALA A 13 -0.92 4.64 -22.29
CA ALA A 13 -0.29 5.95 -22.37
C ALA A 13 -0.92 6.87 -21.31
N LEU A 14 -0.21 7.05 -20.18
CA LEU A 14 -0.53 8.03 -19.16
C LEU A 14 -0.33 9.45 -19.72
N LEU A 15 -1.44 10.10 -20.08
CA LEU A 15 -1.49 11.53 -20.34
C LEU A 15 -1.38 12.27 -18.99
N VAL A 16 -0.14 12.50 -18.54
CA VAL A 16 0.12 13.37 -17.40
C VAL A 16 -0.11 14.82 -17.86
N SER A 17 -1.26 15.38 -17.53
CA SER A 17 -1.52 16.81 -17.68
C SER A 17 -0.56 17.59 -16.79
N SER A 18 0.13 18.58 -17.38
CA SER A 18 1.09 19.45 -16.71
C SER A 18 0.51 20.08 -15.45
N SER A 19 1.14 19.79 -14.31
CA SER A 19 0.83 20.37 -13.01
C SER A 19 1.06 21.88 -13.02
N VAL A 20 0.14 22.61 -12.38
CA VAL A 20 0.28 24.02 -12.06
C VAL A 20 1.44 24.13 -11.06
N ALA A 21 2.43 24.96 -11.36
CA ALA A 21 3.57 25.17 -10.48
C ALA A 21 3.10 25.72 -9.11
N SER A 22 3.13 24.89 -8.08
CA SER A 22 3.06 25.32 -6.69
C SER A 22 4.44 25.83 -6.26
N ALA A 23 4.50 26.78 -5.33
CA ALA A 23 5.77 27.28 -4.79
C ALA A 23 6.51 26.25 -3.91
N ILE A 24 5.85 25.13 -3.58
CA ILE A 24 6.38 24.03 -2.77
C ILE A 24 5.94 22.70 -3.41
N GLU A 25 6.89 21.82 -3.65
CA GLU A 25 6.64 20.48 -4.20
C GLU A 25 6.71 19.43 -3.09
N LEU A 26 5.92 18.35 -3.19
CA LEU A 26 5.96 17.28 -2.18
C LEU A 26 7.35 16.62 -2.09
N THR A 27 8.10 16.62 -3.19
CA THR A 27 9.48 16.14 -3.30
C THR A 27 10.49 17.01 -2.53
N ASP A 28 10.13 18.21 -2.11
CA ASP A 28 10.97 19.05 -1.25
C ASP A 28 11.01 18.54 0.20
N TYR A 29 10.03 17.72 0.62
CA TYR A 29 9.98 17.15 1.96
C TYR A 29 10.92 15.94 2.09
N VAL A 30 12.14 16.19 2.54
CA VAL A 30 13.19 15.17 2.74
C VAL A 30 13.45 14.88 4.22
N THR A 31 12.47 15.13 5.08
CA THR A 31 12.59 14.85 6.52
C THR A 31 12.67 13.34 6.73
N PRO A 32 13.76 12.83 7.34
CA PRO A 32 13.96 11.40 7.52
C PRO A 32 13.20 10.85 8.74
N ASP A 33 12.79 11.71 9.67
CA ASP A 33 11.98 11.35 10.83
C ASP A 33 10.50 11.40 10.43
N SER A 34 9.90 10.23 10.20
CA SER A 34 8.48 10.12 9.86
C SER A 34 7.89 8.81 10.37
N PHE A 35 6.60 8.84 10.68
CA PHE A 35 5.87 7.64 11.06
C PHE A 35 4.58 7.53 10.26
N TYR A 36 4.41 6.39 9.60
CA TYR A 36 3.22 6.05 8.85
C TYR A 36 2.66 4.73 9.35
N GLN A 37 1.34 4.67 9.49
CA GLN A 37 0.63 3.40 9.67
C GLN A 37 -0.76 3.48 9.05
N GLN A 38 -1.22 2.36 8.52
CA GLN A 38 -2.59 2.20 8.06
C GLN A 38 -3.03 0.76 8.30
N SER A 39 -4.33 0.57 8.53
CA SER A 39 -4.92 -0.76 8.49
C SER A 39 -6.35 -0.73 8.02
N TYR A 40 -6.68 -1.74 7.23
CA TYR A 40 -7.97 -1.90 6.59
C TYR A 40 -8.51 -3.29 6.81
N LEU A 41 -9.83 -3.38 6.91
CA LEU A 41 -10.60 -4.62 6.80
C LEU A 41 -11.61 -4.42 5.68
N SER A 42 -11.57 -5.26 4.66
CA SER A 42 -12.48 -5.20 3.52
C SER A 42 -13.27 -6.48 3.40
N GLY A 43 -14.51 -6.37 2.94
CA GLY A 43 -15.35 -7.54 2.71
C GLY A 43 -16.25 -7.37 1.50
N SER A 44 -16.44 -8.46 0.78
CA SER A 44 -17.46 -8.60 -0.26
C SER A 44 -18.26 -9.89 -0.04
N PHE A 45 -19.53 -9.87 -0.38
CA PHE A 45 -20.40 -11.03 -0.21
C PHE A 45 -21.52 -11.03 -1.26
N ASN A 46 -21.70 -12.17 -1.90
CA ASN A 46 -22.80 -12.43 -2.82
C ASN A 46 -23.61 -13.63 -2.34
N LEU A 47 -24.93 -13.53 -2.44
CA LEU A 47 -25.88 -14.58 -2.08
C LEU A 47 -26.86 -14.76 -3.23
N ASN A 48 -26.89 -15.95 -3.79
CA ASN A 48 -27.80 -16.32 -4.87
C ASN A 48 -28.78 -17.40 -4.38
N SER A 49 -30.03 -17.33 -4.83
CA SER A 49 -31.09 -18.28 -4.52
C SER A 49 -32.10 -18.31 -5.68
N GLY A 50 -32.87 -19.39 -5.81
CA GLY A 50 -33.88 -19.53 -6.87
C GLY A 50 -33.67 -20.76 -7.75
N ASN A 51 -33.32 -20.56 -9.03
CA ASN A 51 -33.17 -21.61 -10.05
C ASN A 51 -31.91 -22.48 -9.86
N GLN A 52 -31.79 -23.08 -8.68
CA GLN A 52 -30.67 -23.90 -8.22
C GLN A 52 -31.16 -24.80 -7.08
N ASP A 53 -30.51 -25.93 -6.87
CA ASP A 53 -30.96 -26.95 -5.91
C ASP A 53 -30.74 -26.54 -4.45
N GLN A 54 -29.80 -25.62 -4.20
CA GLN A 54 -29.60 -24.98 -2.91
C GLN A 54 -29.13 -23.53 -3.03
N THR A 55 -29.22 -22.77 -1.94
CA THR A 55 -28.68 -21.41 -1.85
C THR A 55 -27.15 -21.42 -2.03
N SER A 56 -26.64 -20.63 -2.96
CA SER A 56 -25.22 -20.49 -3.26
C SER A 56 -24.73 -19.13 -2.77
N TYR A 57 -23.45 -19.06 -2.42
CA TYR A 57 -22.84 -17.82 -1.97
C TYR A 57 -21.34 -17.83 -2.29
N ASN A 58 -20.78 -16.65 -2.41
CA ASN A 58 -19.35 -16.44 -2.32
C ASN A 58 -19.07 -15.18 -1.53
N GLY A 59 -17.90 -15.10 -0.95
CA GLY A 59 -17.47 -13.89 -0.26
C GLY A 59 -15.98 -13.92 0.00
N SER A 60 -15.44 -12.73 0.15
CA SER A 60 -14.05 -12.50 0.48
C SER A 60 -13.98 -11.55 1.66
N PHE A 61 -13.06 -11.82 2.57
CA PHE A 61 -12.65 -10.92 3.62
C PHE A 61 -11.15 -10.72 3.51
N SER A 62 -10.70 -9.48 3.50
CA SER A 62 -9.28 -9.16 3.53
C SER A 62 -8.97 -8.17 4.65
N GLY A 63 -7.77 -8.28 5.18
CA GLY A 63 -7.21 -7.31 6.11
C GLY A 63 -5.79 -6.98 5.69
N SER A 64 -5.43 -5.72 5.79
CA SER A 64 -4.05 -5.27 5.57
C SER A 64 -3.60 -4.32 6.68
N TYR A 65 -2.31 -4.35 6.98
CA TYR A 65 -1.64 -3.44 7.89
C TYR A 65 -0.27 -3.09 7.32
N ASP A 66 -0.02 -1.80 7.12
CA ASP A 66 1.29 -1.28 6.75
C ASP A 66 1.78 -0.33 7.83
N MET A 67 3.06 -0.40 8.14
CA MET A 67 3.73 0.55 9.01
C MET A 67 5.14 0.82 8.49
N THR A 68 5.48 2.11 8.45
CA THR A 68 6.83 2.59 8.16
C THR A 68 7.24 3.52 9.28
N TYR A 69 8.30 3.17 9.98
CA TYR A 69 8.98 4.03 10.95
C TYR A 69 10.34 4.42 10.40
N SER A 70 10.51 5.70 10.08
CA SER A 70 11.74 6.26 9.51
C SER A 70 12.36 7.22 10.51
N THR A 71 13.64 7.05 10.81
CA THR A 71 14.47 8.03 11.53
C THR A 71 15.90 7.94 11.01
N LEU A 72 16.80 8.82 11.44
CA LEU A 72 18.22 8.61 11.16
C LEU A 72 18.88 7.83 12.29
N PRO A 73 19.69 6.79 11.99
CA PRO A 73 20.01 6.20 10.68
C PRO A 73 19.18 4.93 10.35
N PHE A 74 17.90 4.85 10.74
CA PHE A 74 17.12 3.60 10.69
C PHE A 74 15.77 3.73 9.96
N VAL A 75 15.42 2.76 9.14
CA VAL A 75 14.06 2.60 8.60
C VAL A 75 13.56 1.22 8.96
N TRP A 76 12.32 1.12 9.42
CA TRP A 76 11.66 -0.13 9.75
C TRP A 76 10.28 -0.19 9.11
N ASP A 77 10.11 -1.19 8.25
CA ASP A 77 8.86 -1.46 7.55
C ASP A 77 8.25 -2.77 8.04
N VAL A 78 6.93 -2.78 8.17
CA VAL A 78 6.12 -3.95 8.49
C VAL A 78 4.90 -3.94 7.58
N ALA A 79 4.67 -5.03 6.88
CA ALA A 79 3.44 -5.28 6.13
C ALA A 79 2.81 -6.59 6.60
N VAL A 80 1.49 -6.61 6.75
CA VAL A 80 0.72 -7.80 7.09
C VAL A 80 -0.54 -7.81 6.23
N ASP A 81 -0.72 -8.87 5.47
CA ASP A 81 -1.88 -9.09 4.63
C ASP A 81 -2.55 -10.40 5.02
N GLY A 82 -3.87 -10.40 5.01
CA GLY A 82 -4.69 -11.57 5.28
C GLY A 82 -5.88 -11.57 4.33
N ARG A 83 -6.17 -12.70 3.72
CA ARG A 83 -7.34 -12.92 2.89
C ARG A 83 -8.01 -14.23 3.29
N THR A 84 -9.33 -14.26 3.25
CA THR A 84 -10.14 -15.46 3.43
C THR A 84 -11.25 -15.41 2.42
N ASP A 85 -11.30 -16.38 1.52
CA ASP A 85 -12.41 -16.55 0.60
C ASP A 85 -13.24 -17.76 1.04
N PHE A 86 -14.53 -17.72 0.76
CA PHE A 86 -15.43 -18.83 1.02
C PHE A 86 -16.49 -18.89 -0.06
N GLU A 87 -16.83 -20.09 -0.49
CA GLU A 87 -17.84 -20.29 -1.51
C GLU A 87 -18.64 -21.57 -1.31
N ARG A 88 -19.87 -21.57 -1.83
CA ARG A 88 -20.69 -22.76 -1.96
C ARG A 88 -21.49 -22.67 -3.25
N GLY A 89 -21.39 -23.72 -4.08
CA GLY A 89 -22.15 -23.88 -5.32
C GLY A 89 -23.66 -24.04 -5.11
N GLY A 90 -24.42 -23.96 -6.20
CA GLY A 90 -25.88 -24.10 -6.22
C GLY A 90 -26.38 -25.55 -6.33
N GLU A 91 -25.48 -26.50 -6.63
CA GLU A 91 -25.79 -27.93 -6.78
C GLU A 91 -26.15 -28.59 -5.44
N SER A 92 -27.06 -29.56 -5.43
CA SER A 92 -27.64 -30.15 -4.21
C SER A 92 -26.63 -30.73 -3.20
N ASP A 93 -25.45 -31.11 -3.66
CA ASP A 93 -24.35 -31.72 -2.89
C ASP A 93 -23.13 -30.81 -2.74
N ALA A 94 -23.18 -29.58 -3.25
CA ALA A 94 -22.05 -28.65 -3.14
C ALA A 94 -21.77 -28.31 -1.66
N SER A 95 -20.56 -28.63 -1.22
CA SER A 95 -20.06 -28.27 0.10
C SER A 95 -19.56 -26.83 0.11
N THR A 96 -19.40 -26.29 1.33
CA THR A 96 -18.70 -25.01 1.51
C THR A 96 -17.21 -25.25 1.43
N ASP A 97 -16.56 -24.54 0.53
CA ASP A 97 -15.11 -24.46 0.46
C ASP A 97 -14.61 -23.12 1.02
N LYS A 98 -13.36 -23.10 1.47
CA LYS A 98 -12.71 -21.94 2.08
C LYS A 98 -11.23 -21.91 1.73
N SER A 99 -10.72 -20.75 1.39
CA SER A 99 -9.29 -20.48 1.39
C SER A 99 -8.94 -19.49 2.47
N TYR A 100 -7.67 -19.46 2.82
CA TYR A 100 -7.09 -18.33 3.51
C TYR A 100 -5.64 -18.17 3.08
N ASP A 101 -5.15 -16.95 3.11
CA ASP A 101 -3.77 -16.60 2.85
C ASP A 101 -3.39 -15.50 3.81
N PHE A 102 -2.38 -15.74 4.64
CA PHE A 102 -1.82 -14.79 5.58
C PHE A 102 -0.36 -14.62 5.28
N PHE A 103 0.07 -13.39 5.07
CA PHE A 103 1.46 -13.05 4.82
C PHE A 103 1.87 -11.88 5.69
N ALA A 104 3.07 -11.96 6.28
CA ALA A 104 3.66 -10.88 7.05
C ALA A 104 5.12 -10.72 6.64
N SER A 105 5.51 -9.48 6.33
CA SER A 105 6.91 -9.14 6.04
C SER A 105 7.38 -8.01 6.93
N THR A 106 8.68 -8.00 7.19
CA THR A 106 9.33 -6.85 7.82
C THR A 106 10.73 -6.66 7.25
N THR A 107 11.13 -5.41 7.10
CA THR A 107 12.49 -5.02 6.68
C THR A 107 13.00 -3.93 7.60
N ALA A 108 14.25 -4.06 8.04
CA ALA A 108 14.94 -3.05 8.84
C ALA A 108 16.23 -2.62 8.14
N ASP A 109 16.28 -1.36 7.72
CA ASP A 109 17.46 -0.74 7.12
C ASP A 109 18.25 0.04 8.18
N LYS A 110 19.58 -0.05 8.10
CA LYS A 110 20.52 0.76 8.88
C LYS A 110 21.51 1.45 7.95
N TYR A 111 21.37 2.76 7.82
CA TYR A 111 22.26 3.60 7.04
C TYR A 111 23.62 3.73 7.72
N PHE A 112 24.69 3.76 6.93
CA PHE A 112 26.06 3.82 7.47
C PHE A 112 26.36 5.11 8.23
N ASN A 113 25.64 6.19 7.91
CA ASN A 113 25.59 7.44 8.66
C ASN A 113 24.34 8.25 8.23
N ASP A 114 24.06 9.33 8.95
CA ASP A 114 22.89 10.20 8.79
C ASP A 114 22.74 10.82 7.38
N ASN A 115 23.83 10.93 6.62
CA ASN A 115 23.85 11.50 5.27
C ASN A 115 24.08 10.44 4.17
N SER A 116 24.22 9.17 4.53
CA SER A 116 24.46 8.08 3.59
C SER A 116 23.16 7.66 2.94
N LEU A 117 23.20 7.37 1.63
CA LEU A 117 22.14 6.60 0.97
C LEU A 117 22.44 5.10 0.93
N LEU A 118 23.67 4.70 1.26
CA LEU A 118 24.06 3.31 1.39
C LEU A 118 23.69 2.80 2.79
N PHE A 119 23.14 1.58 2.86
CA PHE A 119 22.71 0.93 4.10
C PHE A 119 22.91 -0.58 4.04
N GLY A 120 22.95 -1.21 5.22
CA GLY A 120 22.74 -2.66 5.37
C GLY A 120 21.31 -2.91 5.82
N PHE A 121 20.72 -4.04 5.43
CA PHE A 121 19.36 -4.39 5.84
C PHE A 121 19.23 -5.85 6.29
N GLY A 122 18.19 -6.10 7.09
CA GLY A 122 17.68 -7.44 7.36
C GLY A 122 16.18 -7.50 7.09
N SER A 123 15.69 -8.65 6.66
CA SER A 123 14.27 -8.88 6.41
C SER A 123 13.80 -10.22 6.97
N ALA A 124 12.50 -10.33 7.21
CA ALA A 124 11.84 -11.57 7.58
C ALA A 124 10.45 -11.62 6.95
N ASP A 125 10.14 -12.76 6.33
CA ASP A 125 8.85 -13.03 5.70
C ASP A 125 8.24 -14.30 6.33
N LEU A 126 6.95 -14.26 6.59
CA LEU A 126 6.17 -15.36 7.15
C LEU A 126 4.88 -15.50 6.35
N GLY A 127 4.51 -16.73 6.04
CA GLY A 127 3.32 -17.02 5.26
C GLY A 127 2.58 -18.27 5.75
N TYR A 128 1.27 -18.25 5.66
CA TYR A 128 0.43 -19.40 5.99
C TYR A 128 -0.84 -19.39 5.14
N ARG A 129 -1.08 -20.46 4.38
CA ARG A 129 -2.18 -20.48 3.43
C ARG A 129 -2.86 -21.84 3.31
N ARG A 130 -4.09 -21.80 2.84
CA ARG A 130 -4.84 -22.93 2.30
C ARG A 130 -5.54 -22.46 1.04
N LEU A 131 -5.27 -23.11 -0.08
CA LEU A 131 -5.90 -22.78 -1.36
C LEU A 131 -7.35 -23.29 -1.42
N LEU A 132 -8.19 -22.66 -2.26
CA LEU A 132 -9.50 -23.20 -2.59
C LEU A 132 -9.30 -24.57 -3.25
N GLY A 133 -10.13 -25.54 -2.88
CA GLY A 133 -10.09 -26.93 -3.33
C GLY A 133 -9.08 -27.81 -2.60
N ALA A 134 -8.28 -27.26 -1.67
CA ALA A 134 -7.30 -28.04 -0.92
C ALA A 134 -7.93 -28.72 0.31
N ASP A 135 -7.62 -30.01 0.49
CA ASP A 135 -8.05 -30.79 1.66
C ASP A 135 -7.40 -30.30 2.97
N GLU A 136 -6.14 -29.89 2.89
CA GLU A 136 -5.31 -29.43 4.01
C GLU A 136 -4.65 -28.10 3.69
N ALA A 137 -4.15 -27.42 4.72
CA ALA A 137 -3.34 -26.21 4.56
C ALA A 137 -1.92 -26.57 4.11
N ASP A 138 -1.27 -25.65 3.39
CA ASP A 138 0.13 -25.79 3.05
C ASP A 138 1.01 -25.64 4.31
N ASP A 139 2.25 -26.13 4.23
CA ASP A 139 3.24 -25.91 5.29
C ASP A 139 3.55 -24.40 5.42
N PRO A 140 3.83 -23.87 6.62
CA PRO A 140 4.14 -22.45 6.79
C PRO A 140 5.35 -22.02 5.97
N TYR A 141 5.28 -20.85 5.35
CA TYR A 141 6.42 -20.21 4.72
C TYR A 141 7.19 -19.37 5.74
N ALA A 142 8.51 -19.47 5.74
CA ALA A 142 9.37 -18.61 6.54
C ALA A 142 10.70 -18.33 5.83
N LYS A 143 11.06 -17.06 5.70
CA LYS A 143 12.32 -16.63 5.08
C LYS A 143 12.97 -15.52 5.90
N LEU A 144 14.29 -15.59 6.00
CA LEU A 144 15.13 -14.53 6.58
C LEU A 144 16.07 -14.00 5.51
N GLY A 145 16.22 -12.68 5.40
CA GLY A 145 17.08 -12.03 4.43
C GLY A 145 18.07 -11.09 5.08
N VAL A 146 19.25 -10.95 4.48
CA VAL A 146 20.23 -9.92 4.81
C VAL A 146 20.91 -9.40 3.55
N GLY A 147 21.27 -8.12 3.54
CA GLY A 147 21.94 -7.56 2.38
C GLY A 147 22.36 -6.11 2.54
N VAL A 148 22.59 -5.49 1.39
CA VAL A 148 22.93 -4.07 1.28
C VAL A 148 21.97 -3.39 0.33
N GLY A 149 21.77 -2.09 0.52
CA GLY A 149 20.93 -1.30 -0.36
C GLY A 149 21.43 0.12 -0.52
N TYR A 150 20.85 0.79 -1.50
CA TYR A 150 21.14 2.18 -1.83
C TYR A 150 19.85 2.92 -2.18
N GLY A 151 19.69 4.12 -1.63
CA GLY A 151 18.53 4.99 -1.86
C GLY A 151 17.71 5.20 -0.59
N ARG A 152 16.61 5.94 -0.72
CA ARG A 152 15.67 6.24 0.36
C ARG A 152 14.33 6.66 -0.25
N ILE A 153 13.25 6.19 0.36
CA ILE A 153 11.90 6.71 0.15
C ILE A 153 11.56 7.65 1.30
N TYR A 154 10.97 8.79 0.98
CA TYR A 154 10.52 9.81 1.92
C TYR A 154 9.00 9.87 1.93
N ASN A 155 8.43 9.89 3.13
CA ASN A 155 7.00 10.09 3.34
C ASN A 155 6.68 11.60 3.37
N ALA A 156 6.11 12.12 2.28
CA ALA A 156 5.68 13.50 2.14
C ALA A 156 4.21 13.73 2.56
N THR A 157 3.52 12.72 3.09
CA THR A 157 2.14 12.84 3.59
C THR A 157 1.96 13.98 4.60
N PRO A 158 2.88 14.21 5.57
CA PRO A 158 2.76 15.34 6.49
C PRO A 158 2.76 16.71 5.78
N LEU A 159 3.55 16.85 4.72
CA LEU A 159 3.55 18.07 3.92
C LEU A 159 2.26 18.22 3.11
N ALA A 160 1.75 17.14 2.52
CA ALA A 160 0.45 17.18 1.84
C ALA A 160 -0.66 17.63 2.78
N LYS A 161 -0.70 17.10 4.02
CA LYS A 161 -1.63 17.54 5.07
C LYS A 161 -1.43 19.01 5.44
N ALA A 162 -0.18 19.47 5.58
CA ALA A 162 0.12 20.88 5.87
C ALA A 162 -0.39 21.82 4.78
N ILE A 163 -0.22 21.44 3.51
CA ILE A 163 -0.71 22.22 2.37
C ILE A 163 -2.23 22.33 2.41
N ARG A 164 -2.96 21.22 2.60
CA ARG A 164 -4.43 21.24 2.69
C ARG A 164 -4.94 22.09 3.85
N VAL A 165 -4.31 21.96 5.02
CA VAL A 165 -4.62 22.81 6.18
C VAL A 165 -4.51 24.28 5.81
N VAL A 166 -3.41 24.68 5.17
CA VAL A 166 -3.20 26.08 4.79
C VAL A 166 -4.20 26.53 3.73
N GLU A 167 -4.41 25.76 2.66
CA GLU A 167 -5.35 26.09 1.59
C GLU A 167 -6.73 26.37 2.17
N ASP A 168 -7.17 25.54 3.10
CA ASP A 168 -8.46 25.67 3.74
C ASP A 168 -8.52 26.86 4.71
N LEU A 169 -7.49 27.08 5.53
CA LEU A 169 -7.42 28.25 6.41
C LEU A 169 -7.34 29.58 5.65
N VAL A 170 -6.69 29.61 4.48
CA VAL A 170 -6.69 30.78 3.58
C VAL A 170 -8.08 30.99 2.98
N LYS A 171 -8.73 29.92 2.49
CA LYS A 171 -10.09 29.95 1.94
C LYS A 171 -11.11 30.50 2.94
N TYR A 172 -11.02 30.09 4.20
CA TYR A 172 -11.88 30.59 5.29
C TYR A 172 -11.37 31.88 5.94
N GLN A 173 -10.36 32.52 5.35
CA GLN A 173 -9.86 33.81 5.79
C GLN A 173 -9.31 33.84 7.22
N VAL A 174 -8.92 32.69 7.77
CA VAL A 174 -8.18 32.60 9.04
C VAL A 174 -6.74 33.07 8.82
N LEU A 175 -6.15 32.70 7.68
CA LEU A 175 -4.88 33.22 7.19
C LEU A 175 -5.07 34.40 6.25
N SER A 176 -4.14 35.35 6.31
CA SER A 176 -4.08 36.52 5.42
C SER A 176 -3.45 36.20 4.06
N LYS A 177 -2.57 35.20 4.03
CA LYS A 177 -1.80 34.70 2.89
C LYS A 177 -1.24 33.32 3.24
N GLU A 178 -0.69 32.62 2.25
CA GLU A 178 0.04 31.38 2.48
C GLU A 178 1.34 31.61 3.29
N PRO A 179 1.77 30.62 4.10
CA PRO A 179 3.05 30.64 4.79
C PRO A 179 4.25 30.66 3.84
N SER A 180 5.41 31.00 4.40
CA SER A 180 6.69 30.75 3.75
C SER A 180 6.95 29.24 3.57
N THR A 181 7.84 28.86 2.65
CA THR A 181 8.29 27.45 2.50
C THR A 181 8.79 26.88 3.83
N LYS A 182 9.49 27.69 4.63
CA LYS A 182 9.92 27.31 5.98
C LYS A 182 8.72 27.07 6.91
N GLY A 183 7.70 27.92 6.86
CA GLY A 183 6.45 27.75 7.60
C GLY A 183 5.74 26.43 7.26
N TYR A 184 5.64 26.07 5.98
CA TYR A 184 5.09 24.78 5.55
C TYR A 184 5.91 23.59 6.08
N MET A 185 7.23 23.65 5.99
CA MET A 185 8.11 22.56 6.47
C MET A 185 8.04 22.37 7.99
N GLU A 186 7.98 23.47 8.75
CA GLU A 186 7.79 23.40 10.19
C GLU A 186 6.40 22.86 10.56
N LEU A 187 5.36 23.26 9.82
CA LEU A 187 4.00 22.78 10.02
C LEU A 187 3.91 21.27 9.74
N ALA A 188 4.47 20.82 8.61
CA ALA A 188 4.56 19.41 8.25
C ALA A 188 5.31 18.59 9.31
N SER A 189 6.44 19.10 9.82
CA SER A 189 7.20 18.44 10.90
C SER A 189 6.43 18.36 12.22
N VAL A 190 5.58 19.34 12.55
CA VAL A 190 4.68 19.21 13.70
C VAL A 190 3.60 18.17 13.44
N ILE A 191 3.04 18.11 12.22
CA ILE A 191 2.04 17.11 11.85
C ILE A 191 2.61 15.69 11.93
N ASP A 192 3.86 15.47 11.48
CA ASP A 192 4.50 14.14 11.52
C ASP A 192 4.71 13.61 12.95
N ARG A 193 4.80 14.51 13.93
CA ARG A 193 5.09 14.19 15.34
C ARG A 193 3.87 13.99 16.22
N GLU A 194 2.70 13.69 15.65
CA GLU A 194 1.46 13.46 16.41
C GLU A 194 1.66 12.45 17.56
N SER A 195 2.39 11.37 17.31
CA SER A 195 2.69 10.32 18.29
C SER A 195 3.45 10.84 19.52
N GLU A 196 4.34 11.82 19.36
CA GLU A 196 5.04 12.46 20.48
C GLU A 196 4.06 13.24 21.38
N PHE A 197 3.10 13.94 20.77
CA PHE A 197 2.06 14.65 21.52
C PHE A 197 1.12 13.67 22.24
N ILE A 198 0.73 12.57 21.58
CA ILE A 198 -0.07 11.49 22.20
C ILE A 198 0.66 10.92 23.41
N SER A 199 1.95 10.59 23.25
CA SER A 199 2.78 10.03 24.33
C SER A 199 2.91 11.01 25.50
N LYS A 200 3.15 12.29 25.23
CA LYS A 200 3.38 13.32 26.25
C LYS A 200 2.11 13.78 26.97
N TYR A 201 0.98 13.85 26.26
CA TYR A 201 -0.24 14.49 26.77
C TYR A 201 -1.45 13.56 26.85
N SER A 202 -1.31 12.27 26.51
CA SER A 202 -2.38 11.26 26.41
C SER A 202 -3.31 11.42 25.21
N LEU A 203 -3.92 10.31 24.79
CA LEU A 203 -4.90 10.22 23.70
C LEU A 203 -6.11 11.19 23.84
N LYS A 204 -6.42 11.65 25.05
CA LYS A 204 -7.57 12.54 25.30
C LYS A 204 -7.23 14.02 25.14
N GLU A 205 -6.03 14.42 25.54
CA GLU A 205 -5.69 15.84 25.66
C GLU A 205 -4.69 16.32 24.60
N TYR A 206 -4.01 15.42 23.88
CA TYR A 206 -2.91 15.80 22.99
C TYR A 206 -3.32 16.80 21.90
N LYS A 207 -4.54 16.69 21.37
CA LYS A 207 -5.01 17.50 20.23
C LYS A 207 -4.90 19.00 20.49
N LYS A 208 -5.19 19.47 21.71
CA LYS A 208 -5.12 20.91 22.02
C LYS A 208 -3.69 21.44 21.95
N TYR A 209 -2.72 20.67 22.47
CA TYR A 209 -1.30 21.03 22.45
C TYR A 209 -0.70 20.90 21.06
N TRP A 210 -1.17 19.92 20.29
CA TRP A 210 -0.72 19.70 18.93
C TRP A 210 -1.18 20.82 17.99
N VAL A 211 -2.46 21.22 18.07
CA VAL A 211 -2.98 22.36 17.31
C VAL A 211 -2.37 23.68 17.79
N GLU A 212 -2.10 23.85 19.08
CA GLU A 212 -1.38 25.02 19.61
C GLU A 212 0.04 25.15 19.01
N ALA A 213 0.76 24.05 18.86
CA ALA A 213 2.07 24.05 18.21
C ALA A 213 1.99 24.47 16.73
N MET A 214 0.91 24.08 16.02
CA MET A 214 0.65 24.54 14.65
C MET A 214 0.31 26.03 14.61
N GLU A 215 -0.51 26.53 15.54
CA GLU A 215 -0.83 27.95 15.67
C GLU A 215 0.45 28.78 15.87
N ASP A 216 1.36 28.33 16.74
CA ASP A 216 2.61 29.03 17.01
C ASP A 216 3.51 29.14 15.78
N ILE A 217 3.48 28.16 14.88
CA ILE A 217 4.18 28.22 13.59
C ILE A 217 3.55 29.29 12.70
N LEU A 218 2.23 29.23 12.52
CA LEU A 218 1.49 30.18 11.68
C LEU A 218 1.58 31.62 12.21
N ARG A 219 1.59 31.78 13.54
CA ARG A 219 1.76 33.08 14.21
C ARG A 219 3.16 33.63 13.96
N ARG A 220 4.20 32.81 14.14
CA ARG A 220 5.60 33.22 13.94
C ARG A 220 5.91 33.54 12.49
N ASP A 221 5.29 32.83 11.55
CA ASP A 221 5.38 33.12 10.12
C ASP A 221 4.58 34.38 9.72
N GLY A 222 3.76 34.92 10.63
CA GLY A 222 3.07 36.19 10.48
C GLY A 222 1.91 36.14 9.49
N VAL A 223 1.27 34.97 9.37
CA VAL A 223 0.18 34.74 8.39
C VAL A 223 -1.22 34.80 8.99
N LEU A 224 -1.38 34.62 10.31
CA LEU A 224 -2.69 34.71 10.96
C LEU A 224 -3.28 36.12 10.83
N LYS A 225 -4.58 36.23 10.53
CA LYS A 225 -5.28 37.54 10.52
C LYS A 225 -5.50 38.11 11.91
N THR A 226 -5.57 37.24 12.91
CA THR A 226 -5.75 37.54 14.32
C THR A 226 -4.59 36.95 15.13
N GLU A 227 -4.46 37.29 16.40
CA GLU A 227 -3.38 36.76 17.27
C GLU A 227 -3.43 35.23 17.47
N SER A 228 -4.56 34.60 17.15
CA SER A 228 -4.79 33.14 17.24
C SER A 228 -5.62 32.61 16.07
N LEU A 229 -5.69 31.28 15.92
CA LEU A 229 -6.53 30.59 14.92
C LEU A 229 -8.03 30.83 15.16
N GLY A 230 -8.42 31.02 16.42
CA GLY A 230 -9.82 31.06 16.84
C GLY A 230 -10.54 29.72 16.65
N ALA A 231 -11.82 29.68 17.03
CA ALA A 231 -12.62 28.45 16.97
C ALA A 231 -12.75 27.88 15.54
N LEU A 232 -12.91 28.76 14.54
CA LEU A 232 -13.02 28.35 13.14
C LEU A 232 -11.73 27.67 12.66
N GLY A 233 -10.56 28.29 12.88
CA GLY A 233 -9.29 27.72 12.44
C GLY A 233 -8.98 26.38 13.12
N VAL A 234 -9.29 26.25 14.41
CA VAL A 234 -9.14 24.98 15.12
C VAL A 234 -10.04 23.88 14.54
N ILE A 235 -11.31 24.17 14.26
CA ILE A 235 -12.24 23.19 13.66
C ILE A 235 -11.75 22.77 12.28
N ARG A 236 -11.33 23.71 11.43
CA ARG A 236 -10.86 23.38 10.07
C ARG A 236 -9.60 22.52 10.09
N ILE A 237 -8.62 22.82 10.96
CA ILE A 237 -7.45 21.93 11.14
C ILE A 237 -7.88 20.53 11.56
N GLN A 238 -8.85 20.42 12.47
CA GLN A 238 -9.33 19.12 12.90
C GLN A 238 -10.01 18.34 11.77
N GLU A 239 -10.84 18.99 10.98
CA GLU A 239 -11.50 18.36 9.83
C GLU A 239 -10.46 17.82 8.83
N ILE A 240 -9.44 18.59 8.46
CA ILE A 240 -8.40 18.13 7.54
C ILE A 240 -7.54 17.00 8.13
N LEU A 241 -7.14 17.09 9.40
CA LEU A 241 -6.17 16.15 9.97
C LEU A 241 -6.82 14.85 10.48
N PHE A 242 -8.11 14.86 10.83
CA PHE A 242 -8.80 13.73 11.44
C PHE A 242 -9.98 13.17 10.64
N ASP A 243 -10.64 14.01 9.84
CA ASP A 243 -11.88 13.61 9.15
C ASP A 243 -11.64 13.43 7.66
N GLU A 244 -10.76 14.23 7.06
CA GLU A 244 -10.37 14.10 5.67
C GLU A 244 -9.34 12.98 5.47
N ARG A 245 -9.53 12.22 4.39
CA ARG A 245 -8.55 11.23 3.97
C ARG A 245 -7.54 11.87 3.04
N VAL A 246 -6.34 12.09 3.57
CA VAL A 246 -5.15 12.35 2.76
C VAL A 246 -4.42 11.03 2.53
N ASN A 247 -4.44 10.54 1.30
CA ASN A 247 -3.73 9.31 0.93
C ASN A 247 -2.21 9.46 1.12
N LYS A 248 -1.54 8.31 1.26
CA LYS A 248 -0.08 8.24 1.35
C LYS A 248 0.56 9.03 0.19
N ARG A 249 1.58 9.83 0.52
CA ARG A 249 2.42 10.54 -0.44
C ARG A 249 3.87 10.15 -0.20
N GLU A 250 4.48 9.51 -1.17
CA GLU A 250 5.86 9.01 -1.10
C GLU A 250 6.65 9.42 -2.31
N HIS A 251 7.91 9.80 -2.09
CA HIS A 251 8.85 10.09 -3.17
C HIS A 251 10.24 9.52 -2.91
N GLY A 252 10.98 9.32 -4.00
CA GLY A 252 12.32 8.75 -3.96
C GLY A 252 12.33 7.31 -4.44
N TRP A 253 13.47 6.65 -4.26
CA TRP A 253 13.67 5.28 -4.71
C TRP A 253 14.65 4.56 -3.79
N VAL A 254 14.53 3.26 -3.74
CA VAL A 254 15.47 2.41 -3.03
C VAL A 254 15.67 1.10 -3.78
N VAL A 255 16.91 0.61 -3.79
CA VAL A 255 17.24 -0.73 -4.28
C VAL A 255 17.93 -1.51 -3.16
N ARG A 256 17.54 -2.77 -2.99
CA ARG A 256 18.11 -3.71 -2.02
C ARG A 256 18.57 -4.95 -2.77
N GLY A 257 19.76 -5.44 -2.44
CA GLY A 257 20.32 -6.69 -2.95
C GLY A 257 20.85 -7.52 -1.79
N GLY A 258 20.42 -8.77 -1.68
CA GLY A 258 20.73 -9.59 -0.53
C GLY A 258 20.67 -11.08 -0.80
N VAL A 259 21.03 -11.84 0.23
CA VAL A 259 20.86 -13.29 0.27
C VAL A 259 19.84 -13.62 1.34
N GLY A 260 19.07 -14.68 1.10
CA GLY A 260 18.10 -15.18 2.06
C GLY A 260 18.32 -16.64 2.41
N TYR A 261 17.65 -17.05 3.48
CA TYR A 261 17.55 -18.42 3.95
C TYR A 261 16.08 -18.76 4.10
N ILE A 262 15.59 -19.72 3.30
CA ILE A 262 14.23 -20.22 3.36
C ILE A 262 14.20 -21.32 4.44
N ALA A 263 13.67 -20.96 5.60
CA ALA A 263 13.57 -21.85 6.75
C ALA A 263 12.44 -22.88 6.59
N SER A 264 11.40 -22.53 5.83
CA SER A 264 10.27 -23.41 5.52
C SER A 264 9.57 -22.89 4.27
N ASN A 265 9.11 -23.78 3.41
CA ASN A 265 8.39 -23.47 2.18
C ASN A 265 7.03 -24.18 2.14
N TYR A 266 6.09 -23.67 1.33
CA TYR A 266 4.72 -24.17 1.26
C TYR A 266 4.60 -25.62 0.77
N ASP A 267 5.58 -26.11 0.02
CA ASP A 267 5.67 -27.48 -0.47
C ASP A 267 6.33 -28.45 0.53
N GLY A 268 6.68 -27.97 1.72
CA GLY A 268 7.36 -28.73 2.77
C GLY A 268 8.86 -28.88 2.56
N SER A 269 9.44 -28.27 1.52
CA SER A 269 10.89 -28.14 1.39
C SER A 269 11.46 -27.12 2.38
N ASP A 270 12.68 -27.36 2.84
CA ASP A 270 13.40 -26.45 3.71
C ASP A 270 14.85 -26.27 3.23
N SER A 271 15.51 -25.27 3.81
CA SER A 271 16.98 -25.13 3.79
C SER A 271 17.62 -24.64 2.48
N ASP A 272 16.87 -23.90 1.65
CA ASP A 272 17.45 -23.35 0.43
C ASP A 272 17.90 -21.88 0.58
N PRO A 273 19.14 -21.57 0.16
CA PRO A 273 19.59 -20.19 0.07
C PRO A 273 18.89 -19.48 -1.08
N SER A 274 18.56 -18.20 -0.91
CA SER A 274 18.02 -17.36 -1.98
C SER A 274 18.94 -16.18 -2.31
N LEU A 275 18.80 -15.66 -3.53
CA LEU A 275 19.32 -14.36 -3.93
C LEU A 275 18.13 -13.45 -4.24
N ASP A 276 18.16 -12.25 -3.68
CA ASP A 276 17.03 -11.31 -3.70
C ASP A 276 17.47 -9.93 -4.18
N VAL A 277 16.67 -9.34 -5.07
CA VAL A 277 16.78 -7.96 -5.52
C VAL A 277 15.42 -7.30 -5.42
N ILE A 278 15.34 -6.18 -4.72
CA ILE A 278 14.10 -5.41 -4.50
C ILE A 278 14.34 -3.98 -4.97
N PHE A 279 13.42 -3.43 -5.73
CA PHE A 279 13.39 -2.04 -6.15
C PHE A 279 12.05 -1.44 -5.77
N GLU A 280 12.07 -0.25 -5.15
CA GLU A 280 10.87 0.51 -4.83
C GLU A 280 11.03 1.95 -5.32
N TYR A 281 9.95 2.51 -5.83
CA TYR A 281 9.88 3.88 -6.32
C TYR A 281 8.57 4.54 -5.90
N GLY A 282 8.66 5.77 -5.42
CA GLY A 282 7.52 6.64 -5.14
C GLY A 282 7.61 7.91 -5.97
N LEU A 283 6.48 8.34 -6.55
CA LEU A 283 6.38 9.62 -7.23
C LEU A 283 4.99 10.26 -7.00
N PRO A 284 4.91 11.33 -6.20
CA PRO A 284 3.72 12.13 -6.10
C PRO A 284 3.68 13.12 -7.28
N ILE A 285 2.53 13.25 -7.95
CA ILE A 285 2.35 14.22 -9.04
C ILE A 285 1.30 15.24 -8.57
N GLY A 286 1.80 16.36 -8.03
CA GLY A 286 0.96 17.32 -7.31
C GLY A 286 0.38 16.71 -6.03
N LEU A 287 -0.79 17.19 -5.60
CA LEU A 287 -1.45 16.69 -4.38
C LEU A 287 -2.39 15.50 -4.62
N GLN A 288 -2.81 15.28 -5.87
CA GLN A 288 -3.89 14.35 -6.19
C GLN A 288 -3.40 12.97 -6.66
N TRP A 289 -2.25 12.90 -7.32
CA TRP A 289 -1.74 11.66 -7.89
C TRP A 289 -0.57 11.10 -7.07
N GLN A 290 -0.54 9.78 -6.91
CA GLN A 290 0.58 9.04 -6.36
C GLN A 290 0.84 7.81 -7.22
N LEU A 291 2.07 7.67 -7.72
CA LEU A 291 2.58 6.45 -8.33
C LEU A 291 3.50 5.73 -7.34
N ILE A 292 3.30 4.44 -7.13
CA ILE A 292 4.19 3.59 -6.35
C ILE A 292 4.50 2.35 -7.19
N GLU A 293 5.78 1.99 -7.28
CA GLU A 293 6.23 0.77 -7.92
C GLU A 293 7.06 -0.04 -6.92
N ARG A 294 6.81 -1.35 -6.86
CA ARG A 294 7.65 -2.32 -6.15
C ARG A 294 7.93 -3.49 -7.07
N ALA A 295 9.21 -3.70 -7.39
CA ALA A 295 9.69 -4.81 -8.20
C ALA A 295 10.61 -5.70 -7.37
N GLU A 296 10.36 -6.99 -7.40
CA GLU A 296 11.09 -8.00 -6.63
C GLU A 296 11.52 -9.12 -7.57
N TYR A 297 12.79 -9.47 -7.50
CA TYR A 297 13.35 -10.65 -8.11
C TYR A 297 13.91 -11.54 -7.01
N SER A 298 13.52 -12.81 -7.00
CA SER A 298 14.03 -13.82 -6.07
C SER A 298 14.40 -15.08 -6.84
N THR A 299 15.51 -15.70 -6.46
CA THR A 299 15.86 -17.03 -6.96
C THR A 299 16.34 -17.92 -5.83
N ILE A 300 15.88 -19.17 -5.85
CA ILE A 300 16.29 -20.21 -4.92
C ILE A 300 17.52 -20.91 -5.51
N LEU A 301 18.59 -21.04 -4.73
CA LEU A 301 19.90 -21.52 -5.18
C LEU A 301 20.17 -22.99 -4.77
N GLY A 302 19.32 -23.59 -3.94
CA GLY A 302 19.42 -25.00 -3.50
C GLY A 302 18.34 -25.87 -4.15
N GLY A 303 18.64 -27.17 -4.30
CA GLY A 303 17.73 -28.17 -4.89
C GLY A 303 17.37 -27.87 -6.35
N ASP A 304 16.20 -27.25 -6.51
CA ASP A 304 15.57 -26.90 -7.78
C ASP A 304 15.57 -25.35 -7.90
N VAL A 305 16.25 -24.81 -8.92
CA VAL A 305 16.46 -23.36 -9.08
C VAL A 305 15.18 -22.67 -9.55
N GLY A 306 14.30 -22.30 -8.61
CA GLY A 306 13.15 -21.45 -8.89
C GLY A 306 13.55 -20.00 -9.18
N HIS A 307 12.89 -19.36 -10.15
CA HIS A 307 12.97 -17.91 -10.35
C HIS A 307 11.58 -17.29 -10.19
N ARG A 308 11.49 -16.22 -9.40
CA ARG A 308 10.28 -15.41 -9.29
C ARG A 308 10.60 -13.95 -9.57
N PHE A 309 9.80 -13.32 -10.42
CA PHE A 309 9.78 -11.88 -10.61
C PHE A 309 8.37 -11.37 -10.33
N ARG A 310 8.24 -10.47 -9.36
CA ARG A 310 6.96 -9.83 -9.01
C ARG A 310 7.09 -8.32 -9.19
N ASN A 311 6.13 -7.69 -9.84
CA ASN A 311 6.04 -6.25 -9.96
C ASN A 311 4.63 -5.80 -9.59
N ILE A 312 4.53 -4.85 -8.67
CA ILE A 312 3.28 -4.19 -8.28
C ILE A 312 3.43 -2.71 -8.61
N LEU A 313 2.57 -2.21 -9.49
CA LEU A 313 2.48 -0.82 -9.86
C LEU A 313 1.13 -0.27 -9.44
N SER A 314 1.13 0.68 -8.50
CA SER A 314 -0.08 1.30 -7.98
C SER A 314 -0.13 2.78 -8.40
N LEU A 315 -1.29 3.21 -8.88
CA LEU A 315 -1.59 4.59 -9.24
C LEU A 315 -2.88 5.04 -8.56
N THR A 316 -2.76 5.96 -7.61
CA THR A 316 -3.90 6.56 -6.91
C THR A 316 -4.15 7.96 -7.44
N TYR A 317 -5.42 8.27 -7.70
CA TYR A 317 -5.90 9.60 -8.01
C TYR A 317 -7.02 10.01 -7.07
N GLU A 318 -6.83 11.11 -6.37
CA GLU A 318 -7.86 11.73 -5.57
C GLU A 318 -8.73 12.65 -6.42
N ILE A 319 -9.95 12.22 -6.72
CA ILE A 319 -10.91 12.98 -7.52
C ILE A 319 -11.50 14.11 -6.68
N THR A 320 -11.87 13.79 -5.44
CA THR A 320 -12.38 14.70 -4.42
C THR A 320 -12.00 14.17 -3.04
N ASP A 321 -12.16 14.97 -1.99
CA ASP A 321 -11.98 14.56 -0.60
C ASP A 321 -12.84 13.32 -0.20
N ALA A 322 -13.90 13.01 -0.96
CA ALA A 322 -14.81 11.89 -0.73
C ALA A 322 -14.63 10.72 -1.71
N ILE A 323 -13.83 10.87 -2.77
CA ILE A 323 -13.72 9.87 -3.86
C ILE A 323 -12.27 9.71 -4.30
N ASP A 324 -11.79 8.49 -4.20
CA ASP A 324 -10.51 8.06 -4.76
C ASP A 324 -10.69 7.06 -5.89
N TRP A 325 -9.78 7.14 -6.86
CA TRP A 325 -9.61 6.16 -7.91
C TRP A 325 -8.25 5.50 -7.77
N GLU A 326 -8.26 4.23 -7.35
CA GLU A 326 -7.07 3.42 -7.06
C GLU A 326 -6.91 2.40 -8.18
N ASN A 327 -5.76 2.38 -8.85
CA ASN A 327 -5.44 1.39 -9.88
C ASN A 327 -4.21 0.61 -9.44
N GLU A 328 -4.23 -0.70 -9.62
CA GLU A 328 -3.12 -1.58 -9.32
C GLU A 328 -2.90 -2.55 -10.47
N TRP A 329 -1.65 -2.72 -10.85
CA TRP A 329 -1.21 -3.72 -11.79
C TRP A 329 -0.18 -4.62 -11.11
N GLU A 330 -0.50 -5.90 -11.01
CA GLU A 330 0.39 -6.93 -10.50
C GLU A 330 0.80 -7.87 -11.64
N LEU A 331 2.11 -8.04 -11.81
CA LEU A 331 2.72 -9.04 -12.67
C LEU A 331 3.52 -9.99 -11.78
N ASP A 332 3.18 -11.27 -11.80
CA ASP A 332 3.96 -12.33 -11.14
C ASP A 332 4.40 -13.34 -12.19
N TYR A 333 5.71 -13.52 -12.32
CA TYR A 333 6.33 -14.48 -13.20
C TYR A 333 7.09 -15.49 -12.36
N LEU A 334 6.65 -16.74 -12.39
CA LEU A 334 7.29 -17.86 -11.72
C LEU A 334 7.80 -18.86 -12.76
N LYS A 335 9.08 -19.22 -12.64
CA LYS A 335 9.69 -20.28 -13.44
C LYS A 335 10.21 -21.39 -12.52
N PRO A 336 9.48 -22.51 -12.41
CA PRO A 336 9.99 -23.73 -11.79
C PRO A 336 11.07 -24.37 -12.67
N THR A 337 11.98 -25.17 -12.10
CA THR A 337 13.02 -25.86 -12.91
C THR A 337 12.72 -27.30 -13.27
N ASP A 338 11.91 -28.04 -12.49
CA ASP A 338 11.92 -29.51 -12.57
C ASP A 338 10.54 -30.18 -12.69
N THR A 339 9.46 -29.41 -12.75
CA THR A 339 8.10 -29.91 -13.01
C THR A 339 7.33 -28.97 -13.93
N PRO A 340 6.53 -29.50 -14.88
CA PRO A 340 5.50 -28.70 -15.54
C PRO A 340 4.63 -28.02 -14.47
N PRO A 341 4.23 -26.76 -14.68
CA PRO A 341 4.40 -26.01 -15.92
C PRO A 341 5.76 -25.31 -16.11
N ASP A 342 6.17 -25.12 -17.36
CA ASP A 342 7.47 -24.55 -17.73
C ASP A 342 7.63 -23.08 -17.25
N ASN A 343 6.50 -22.36 -17.13
CA ASN A 343 6.38 -21.05 -16.51
C ASN A 343 4.93 -20.77 -16.11
N ILE A 344 4.75 -19.99 -15.04
CA ILE A 344 3.47 -19.43 -14.63
C ILE A 344 3.58 -17.91 -14.71
N ILE A 345 2.70 -17.27 -15.47
CA ILE A 345 2.61 -15.82 -15.57
C ILE A 345 1.23 -15.41 -15.10
N SER A 346 1.13 -14.68 -14.01
CA SER A 346 -0.09 -14.06 -13.53
C SER A 346 -0.06 -12.56 -13.82
N ASN A 347 -1.10 -12.04 -14.45
CA ASN A 347 -1.31 -10.62 -14.65
C ASN A 347 -2.65 -10.21 -14.06
N THR A 348 -2.63 -9.35 -13.05
CA THR A 348 -3.84 -8.84 -12.40
C THR A 348 -3.87 -7.33 -12.58
N LEU A 349 -4.95 -6.80 -13.14
CA LEU A 349 -5.24 -5.38 -13.20
C LEU A 349 -6.51 -5.11 -12.41
N ALA A 350 -6.40 -4.30 -11.35
CA ALA A 350 -7.52 -3.85 -10.56
C ALA A 350 -7.70 -2.33 -10.70
N SER A 351 -8.95 -1.89 -10.86
CA SER A 351 -9.34 -0.48 -10.85
C SER A 351 -10.51 -0.31 -9.89
N THR A 352 -10.26 0.37 -8.78
CA THR A 352 -11.19 0.58 -7.67
C THR A 352 -11.61 2.04 -7.61
N LEU A 353 -12.93 2.28 -7.67
CA LEU A 353 -13.51 3.55 -7.27
C LEU A 353 -13.99 3.44 -5.81
N ARG A 354 -13.39 4.23 -4.93
CA ARG A 354 -13.65 4.21 -3.49
C ARG A 354 -14.41 5.47 -3.09
N TYR A 355 -15.57 5.29 -2.46
CA TYR A 355 -16.40 6.39 -1.96
C TYR A 355 -16.45 6.38 -0.43
N TYR A 356 -16.00 7.46 0.21
CA TYR A 356 -16.00 7.61 1.66
C TYR A 356 -17.39 7.94 2.19
N LEU A 357 -18.00 6.95 2.86
CA LEU A 357 -19.26 7.13 3.59
C LEU A 357 -19.02 7.87 4.91
N THR A 358 -17.89 7.58 5.55
CA THR A 358 -17.35 8.27 6.73
C THR A 358 -15.82 8.29 6.63
N ASN A 359 -15.14 8.92 7.58
CA ASN A 359 -13.67 8.89 7.68
C ASN A 359 -13.08 7.48 7.91
N ARG A 360 -13.92 6.49 8.25
CA ARG A 360 -13.50 5.10 8.51
C ARG A 360 -14.20 4.07 7.66
N LEU A 361 -15.25 4.41 6.92
CA LEU A 361 -16.04 3.46 6.16
C LEU A 361 -16.13 3.92 4.71
N SER A 362 -15.78 3.06 3.77
CA SER A 362 -15.98 3.31 2.34
C SER A 362 -16.82 2.22 1.69
N ALA A 363 -17.48 2.60 0.60
CA ALA A 363 -18.03 1.67 -0.37
C ALA A 363 -17.10 1.63 -1.58
N ASP A 364 -16.80 0.42 -2.06
CA ASP A 364 -15.78 0.21 -3.09
C ASP A 364 -16.41 -0.51 -4.28
N LEU A 365 -16.13 -0.01 -5.48
CA LEU A 365 -16.46 -0.65 -6.74
C LEU A 365 -15.16 -0.99 -7.45
N THR A 366 -14.82 -2.27 -7.53
CA THR A 366 -13.59 -2.76 -8.16
C THR A 366 -13.90 -3.50 -9.44
N LEU A 367 -13.23 -3.11 -10.51
CA LEU A 367 -13.13 -3.88 -11.74
C LEU A 367 -11.79 -4.59 -11.73
N GLU A 368 -11.80 -5.91 -11.85
CA GLU A 368 -10.59 -6.74 -11.87
C GLU A 368 -10.54 -7.54 -13.18
N LEU A 369 -9.36 -7.54 -13.80
CA LEU A 369 -9.01 -8.41 -14.92
C LEU A 369 -7.83 -9.26 -14.46
N ARG A 370 -7.97 -10.59 -14.54
CA ARG A 370 -6.92 -11.51 -14.15
C ARG A 370 -6.67 -12.51 -15.28
N ASP A 371 -5.41 -12.69 -15.61
CA ASP A 371 -4.94 -13.60 -16.66
C ASP A 371 -3.85 -14.48 -16.06
N ILE A 372 -3.98 -15.80 -16.20
CA ILE A 372 -2.99 -16.76 -15.71
C ILE A 372 -2.58 -17.62 -16.91
N GLU A 373 -1.32 -17.54 -17.30
CA GLU A 373 -0.73 -18.43 -18.29
C GLU A 373 0.15 -19.44 -17.56
N ASP A 374 -0.32 -20.68 -17.46
CA ASP A 374 0.37 -21.76 -16.75
C ASP A 374 0.58 -23.03 -17.61
N ASP A 375 0.43 -22.96 -18.94
CA ASP A 375 0.61 -24.09 -19.86
C ASP A 375 -0.24 -25.36 -19.54
N ILE A 376 -1.29 -25.26 -18.70
CA ILE A 376 -2.18 -26.38 -18.36
C ILE A 376 -3.56 -26.16 -19.00
N ASP A 377 -3.76 -26.72 -20.19
CA ASP A 377 -5.06 -26.65 -20.90
C ASP A 377 -6.22 -27.26 -20.07
N GLY A 378 -7.32 -26.51 -19.92
CA GLY A 378 -8.61 -26.99 -19.44
C GLY A 378 -8.75 -27.05 -17.92
N ASN A 379 -7.91 -26.34 -17.18
CA ASN A 379 -7.98 -26.20 -15.71
C ASN A 379 -8.97 -25.10 -15.24
N GLY A 380 -9.57 -24.35 -16.18
CA GLY A 380 -10.51 -23.27 -15.88
C GLY A 380 -9.89 -21.89 -15.64
N ASN A 381 -8.59 -21.71 -15.87
CA ASN A 381 -7.90 -20.41 -15.79
C ASN A 381 -7.31 -19.92 -17.14
N ASP A 382 -7.53 -20.66 -18.24
CA ASP A 382 -6.98 -20.37 -19.58
C ASP A 382 -7.50 -19.09 -20.24
N ASP A 383 -8.62 -18.55 -19.75
CA ASP A 383 -9.26 -17.33 -20.27
C ASP A 383 -9.09 -16.19 -19.25
N THR A 384 -8.97 -14.96 -19.75
CA THR A 384 -8.94 -13.77 -18.90
C THR A 384 -10.23 -13.67 -18.06
N GLU A 385 -10.09 -13.85 -16.76
CA GLU A 385 -11.14 -13.66 -15.76
C GLU A 385 -11.47 -12.17 -15.63
N LYS A 386 -12.77 -11.87 -15.51
CA LYS A 386 -13.28 -10.50 -15.37
C LYS A 386 -14.26 -10.45 -14.22
N SER A 387 -13.95 -9.61 -13.24
CA SER A 387 -14.73 -9.52 -12.01
C SER A 387 -15.16 -8.09 -11.76
N VAL A 388 -16.42 -7.94 -11.32
CA VAL A 388 -16.96 -6.69 -10.78
C VAL A 388 -17.32 -6.94 -9.34
N LEU A 389 -16.62 -6.29 -8.43
CA LEU A 389 -16.72 -6.50 -7.00
C LEU A 389 -17.30 -5.24 -6.37
N PHE A 390 -18.35 -5.41 -5.56
CA PHE A 390 -18.82 -4.37 -4.66
C PHE A 390 -18.44 -4.76 -3.24
N GLY A 391 -17.69 -3.88 -2.58
CA GLY A 391 -17.14 -4.12 -1.27
C GLY A 391 -17.40 -2.99 -0.29
N ILE A 392 -17.14 -3.28 0.98
CA ILE A 392 -17.05 -2.28 2.03
C ILE A 392 -15.69 -2.42 2.68
N THR A 393 -14.94 -1.33 2.77
CA THR A 393 -13.71 -1.24 3.58
C THR A 393 -13.97 -0.45 4.86
N TYR A 394 -13.48 -0.98 5.96
CA TYR A 394 -13.34 -0.28 7.23
C TYR A 394 -11.87 0.00 7.54
N ARG A 395 -11.54 1.26 7.84
CA ARG A 395 -10.23 1.72 8.27
C ARG A 395 -10.14 1.67 9.80
N LEU A 396 -9.11 1.00 10.31
CA LEU A 396 -8.90 0.82 11.73
C LEU A 396 -8.16 2.01 12.37
N ASN A 397 -7.15 2.56 11.69
CA ASN A 397 -6.30 3.66 12.18
C ASN A 397 -6.04 4.73 11.12
#